data_AF-A0A2R6NNC3-F1
#
_entry.id   AF-A0A2R6NNC3-F1
#
_cell.length_a   1.000
_cell.length_b   1.000
_cell.length_c   1.000
_cell.angle_alpha   90.00
_cell.angle_beta   90.00
_cell.angle_gamma   90.00
#
_symmetry.space_group_name_H-M   'P 1'
#
loop_
_entity.id
_entity.type
_entity.pdbx_description
1 polymer ?
#
loop_
_entity_poly.entity_id
_entity_poly.type
_entity_poly.pdbx_seq_one_letter_code
_entity_poly.pdbx_strand_id
1 'polypeptide(L)'
;MSLIVASSNLFADLDGRILVSIASLAAYFVYHRYEPAGVLPALGFLVAVPGLLSASLRGISSTILGTIVVIFPLYWSLLVLVTVAYRISPFHPLARYPGPLLCKISKGWIAYLVARYGKAHIYVQELHEKYGEVVRIGPNELSISHKDMSTAVLGAKGLPRGPYYDTREHEAGVSLDGLRDPALHTIRRKPWARGMNSTAMKYYEDLVRSQVGELARAFHQREGEKVDISAWMTFFG
;
A
#
# COMPACT_ATOMS: atom_id res chain seq x y z
N MET A 1 28.36 -42.28 -27.97
CA MET A 1 28.70 -41.67 -26.67
C MET A 1 28.17 -40.24 -26.49
N SER A 2 27.70 -39.54 -27.54
CA SER A 2 27.14 -38.17 -27.42
C SER A 2 25.64 -38.10 -27.06
N LEU A 3 24.84 -39.14 -27.35
CA LEU A 3 23.40 -39.14 -27.04
C LEU A 3 23.10 -39.34 -25.53
N ILE A 4 23.97 -40.06 -24.83
CA ILE A 4 23.81 -40.33 -23.39
C ILE A 4 24.12 -39.08 -22.55
N VAL A 5 25.18 -38.34 -22.92
CA VAL A 5 25.55 -37.07 -22.27
C VAL A 5 24.52 -35.96 -22.53
N ALA A 6 23.91 -35.93 -23.71
CA ALA A 6 22.81 -35.00 -24.01
C ALA A 6 21.56 -35.31 -23.16
N SER A 7 21.25 -36.59 -22.93
CA SER A 7 20.13 -36.99 -22.07
C SER A 7 20.37 -36.67 -20.59
N SER A 8 21.58 -36.87 -20.06
CA SER A 8 21.89 -36.58 -18.65
C SER A 8 21.82 -35.09 -18.33
N ASN A 9 22.22 -34.22 -19.26
CA ASN A 9 22.10 -32.77 -19.10
C ASN A 9 20.64 -32.31 -19.17
N LEU A 10 19.81 -32.95 -20.02
CA LEU A 10 18.39 -32.63 -20.11
C LEU A 10 17.63 -32.96 -18.81
N PHE A 11 17.94 -34.09 -18.16
CA PHE A 11 17.35 -34.46 -16.88
C PHE A 11 17.80 -33.53 -15.74
N ALA A 12 19.09 -33.18 -15.68
CA ALA A 12 19.60 -32.23 -14.69
C ALA A 12 19.02 -30.81 -14.87
N ASP A 13 18.80 -30.37 -16.11
CA ASP A 13 18.13 -29.11 -16.42
C ASP A 13 16.64 -29.13 -16.06
N LEU A 14 15.97 -30.26 -16.27
CA LEU A 14 14.57 -30.47 -15.91
C LEU A 14 14.39 -30.42 -14.37
N ASP A 15 15.27 -31.09 -13.63
CA ASP A 15 15.31 -31.07 -12.17
C ASP A 15 15.55 -29.66 -11.62
N GLY A 16 16.47 -28.91 -12.24
CA GLY A 16 16.75 -27.52 -11.89
C GLY A 16 15.54 -26.59 -12.09
N ARG A 17 14.81 -26.73 -13.21
CA ARG A 17 13.61 -25.92 -13.49
C ARG A 17 12.44 -26.27 -12.55
N ILE A 18 12.30 -27.54 -12.18
CA ILE A 18 11.30 -27.98 -11.19
C ILE A 18 11.60 -27.35 -9.83
N LEU A 19 12.87 -27.35 -9.40
CA LEU A 19 13.29 -26.71 -8.15
C LEU A 19 13.00 -25.21 -8.12
N VAL A 20 13.31 -24.49 -9.21
CA VAL A 20 12.96 -23.06 -9.34
C VAL A 20 11.45 -22.85 -9.23
N SER A 21 10.67 -23.75 -9.83
CA SER A 21 9.21 -23.69 -9.80
C SER A 21 8.65 -23.88 -8.38
N ILE A 22 9.12 -24.91 -7.67
CA ILE A 22 8.74 -25.16 -6.27
C ILE A 22 9.14 -23.98 -5.38
N ALA A 23 10.36 -23.46 -5.54
CA ALA A 23 10.84 -22.33 -4.75
C ALA A 23 10.01 -21.06 -4.99
N SER A 24 9.60 -20.78 -6.23
CA SER A 24 8.75 -19.63 -6.54
C SER A 24 7.34 -19.76 -5.93
N LEU A 25 6.76 -20.96 -5.92
CA LEU A 25 5.48 -21.25 -5.28
C LEU A 25 5.58 -21.11 -3.76
N ALA A 26 6.64 -21.67 -3.16
CA ALA A 26 6.91 -21.52 -1.74
C ALA A 26 7.07 -20.05 -1.35
N ALA A 27 7.84 -19.27 -2.13
CA ALA A 27 7.98 -17.84 -1.93
C ALA A 27 6.63 -17.13 -2.01
N TYR A 28 5.79 -17.45 -3.01
CA TYR A 28 4.44 -16.93 -3.10
C TYR A 28 3.60 -17.19 -1.84
N PHE A 29 3.60 -18.43 -1.32
CA PHE A 29 2.85 -18.77 -0.10
C PHE A 29 3.36 -18.02 1.13
N VAL A 30 4.68 -17.85 1.26
CA VAL A 30 5.29 -17.05 2.32
C VAL A 30 4.85 -15.58 2.19
N TYR A 31 4.92 -15.01 0.99
CA TYR A 31 4.44 -13.65 0.71
C TYR A 31 2.96 -13.47 1.04
N HIS A 32 2.13 -14.43 0.65
CA HIS A 32 0.69 -14.38 0.90
C HIS A 32 0.36 -14.49 2.40
N ARG A 33 1.13 -15.27 3.17
CA ARG A 33 0.87 -15.53 4.59
C ARG A 33 1.40 -14.43 5.51
N TYR A 34 2.56 -13.87 5.20
CA TYR A 34 3.30 -12.96 6.09
C TYR A 34 3.24 -11.50 5.66
N GLU A 35 2.89 -11.20 4.40
CA GLU A 35 2.86 -9.85 3.82
C GLU A 35 4.00 -8.96 4.36
N PRO A 36 5.27 -9.24 4.02
CA PRO A 36 6.41 -8.55 4.62
C PRO A 36 6.29 -7.03 4.38
N ALA A 37 5.96 -6.30 5.45
CA ALA A 37 5.81 -4.84 5.41
C ALA A 37 7.16 -4.12 5.28
N GLY A 38 8.26 -4.78 5.67
CA GLY A 38 9.62 -4.26 5.57
C GLY A 38 10.26 -4.53 4.20
N VAL A 39 11.02 -3.55 3.72
CA VAL A 39 11.78 -3.65 2.46
C VAL A 39 12.83 -4.77 2.52
N LEU A 40 13.54 -4.91 3.65
CA LEU A 40 14.60 -5.90 3.84
C LEU A 40 14.12 -7.37 3.70
N PRO A 41 13.09 -7.83 4.43
CA PRO A 41 12.60 -9.19 4.25
C PRO A 41 12.04 -9.42 2.84
N ALA A 42 11.40 -8.42 2.23
CA ALA A 42 10.93 -8.53 0.85
C ALA A 42 12.10 -8.73 -0.14
N LEU A 43 13.15 -7.91 -0.04
CA LEU A 43 14.35 -8.04 -0.88
C LEU A 43 15.06 -9.39 -0.68
N GLY A 44 15.06 -9.93 0.54
CA GLY A 44 15.59 -11.26 0.82
C GLY A 44 14.94 -12.35 -0.04
N PHE A 45 13.60 -12.41 -0.07
CA PHE A 45 12.90 -13.41 -0.88
C PHE A 45 12.98 -13.15 -2.40
N LEU A 46 13.18 -11.90 -2.81
CA LEU A 46 13.22 -11.52 -4.23
C LEU A 46 14.61 -11.64 -4.86
N VAL A 47 15.67 -11.55 -4.04
CA VAL A 47 17.07 -11.54 -4.51
C VAL A 47 17.85 -12.73 -3.96
N ALA A 48 17.76 -13.02 -2.66
CA ALA A 48 18.56 -14.07 -2.04
C ALA A 48 18.13 -15.48 -2.48
N VAL A 49 16.83 -15.73 -2.62
CA VAL A 49 16.30 -17.02 -3.09
C VAL A 49 16.75 -17.35 -4.52
N PRO A 50 16.49 -16.52 -5.55
CA PRO A 50 17.00 -16.79 -6.89
C PRO A 50 18.54 -16.75 -6.98
N GLY A 51 19.20 -15.95 -6.13
CA GLY A 51 20.66 -15.94 -6.01
C GLY A 51 21.23 -17.26 -5.50
N LEU A 52 20.63 -17.83 -4.44
CA LEU A 52 21.01 -19.14 -3.90
C LEU A 52 20.75 -20.25 -4.91
N LEU A 53 19.58 -20.24 -5.57
CA LEU A 53 19.27 -21.18 -6.66
C LEU A 53 20.28 -21.08 -7.80
N SER A 54 20.70 -19.87 -8.16
CA SER A 54 21.74 -19.66 -9.19
C SER A 54 23.12 -20.16 -8.76
N ALA A 55 23.43 -20.08 -7.46
CA ALA A 55 24.68 -20.59 -6.91
C ALA A 55 24.70 -22.12 -6.80
N SER A 56 23.54 -22.75 -6.56
CA SER A 56 23.37 -24.20 -6.41
C SER A 56 23.17 -24.93 -7.74
N LEU A 57 22.52 -24.30 -8.72
CA LEU A 57 22.18 -24.89 -10.02
C LEU A 57 23.14 -24.44 -11.13
N ARG A 58 24.45 -24.46 -10.84
CA ARG A 58 25.51 -24.09 -11.82
C ARG A 58 25.59 -25.02 -13.03
N GLY A 59 24.94 -26.18 -12.99
CA GLY A 59 24.90 -27.15 -14.09
C GLY A 59 24.06 -26.72 -15.30
N ILE A 60 23.19 -25.70 -15.15
CA ILE A 60 22.25 -25.25 -16.20
C ILE A 60 22.94 -24.49 -17.34
N SER A 61 24.07 -23.84 -17.08
CA SER A 61 24.80 -23.04 -18.06
C SER A 61 26.31 -23.14 -17.82
N SER A 62 27.10 -23.07 -18.90
CA SER A 62 28.57 -23.09 -18.83
C SER A 62 29.16 -21.88 -18.11
N THR A 63 28.39 -20.81 -17.93
CA THR A 63 28.80 -19.58 -17.23
C THR A 63 27.83 -19.23 -16.11
N ILE A 64 28.38 -18.68 -15.02
CA ILE A 64 27.62 -18.17 -13.87
C ILE A 64 26.62 -17.09 -14.30
N LEU A 65 27.05 -16.20 -15.22
CA LEU A 65 26.18 -15.16 -15.75
C LEU A 65 25.00 -15.75 -16.51
N GLY A 66 25.21 -16.77 -17.33
CA GLY A 66 24.12 -17.46 -18.03
C GLY A 66 23.13 -18.11 -17.08
N THR A 67 23.59 -18.70 -15.97
CA THR A 67 22.71 -19.28 -14.94
C THR A 67 21.80 -18.21 -14.30
N ILE A 68 22.35 -17.04 -13.97
CA ILE A 68 21.58 -15.91 -13.41
C ILE A 68 20.54 -15.42 -14.42
N VAL A 69 20.93 -15.21 -15.68
CA VAL A 69 20.05 -14.72 -16.75
C VAL A 69 18.88 -15.67 -17.04
N VAL A 70 19.02 -16.96 -16.76
CA VAL A 70 17.92 -17.93 -16.91
C VAL A 70 17.06 -17.99 -15.65
N ILE A 71 17.67 -18.14 -14.47
CA ILE A 71 16.95 -18.42 -13.22
C ILE A 71 16.20 -17.20 -12.71
N PHE A 72 16.79 -16.00 -12.76
CA PHE A 72 16.11 -14.79 -12.28
C PHE A 72 14.81 -14.52 -13.04
N PRO A 73 14.80 -14.40 -14.39
CA PRO A 73 13.57 -14.18 -15.13
C PRO A 73 12.56 -15.30 -14.97
N LEU A 74 13.00 -16.57 -14.93
CA LEU A 74 12.10 -17.70 -14.72
C LEU A 74 11.40 -17.64 -13.34
N TYR A 75 12.18 -17.39 -12.28
CA TYR A 75 11.65 -17.26 -10.93
C TYR A 75 10.66 -16.09 -10.82
N TRP A 76 11.05 -14.91 -11.32
CA TRP A 76 10.21 -13.71 -11.28
C TRP A 76 8.94 -13.85 -12.13
N SER A 77 9.05 -14.38 -13.34
CA SER A 77 7.89 -14.58 -14.23
C SER A 77 6.88 -15.54 -13.60
N LEU A 78 7.34 -16.65 -13.02
CA LEU A 78 6.46 -17.61 -12.36
C LEU A 78 5.83 -17.04 -11.09
N LEU A 79 6.60 -16.32 -10.27
CA LEU A 79 6.09 -15.64 -9.08
C LEU A 79 5.00 -14.62 -9.43
N VAL A 80 5.23 -13.80 -10.45
CA VAL A 80 4.25 -12.83 -10.95
C VAL A 80 3.03 -13.54 -11.52
N LEU A 81 3.22 -14.57 -12.33
CA LEU A 81 2.13 -15.33 -12.95
C LEU A 81 1.20 -15.94 -11.89
N VAL A 82 1.76 -16.64 -10.89
CA VAL A 82 0.99 -17.25 -9.80
C VAL A 82 0.24 -16.17 -9.00
N THR A 83 0.91 -15.05 -8.71
CA THR A 83 0.30 -13.93 -7.96
C THR A 83 -0.87 -13.31 -8.72
N VAL A 84 -0.70 -13.03 -10.00
CA VAL A 84 -1.73 -12.45 -10.86
C VAL A 84 -2.89 -13.42 -11.04
N ALA A 85 -2.58 -14.69 -11.33
CA ALA A 85 -3.58 -15.75 -11.50
C ALA A 85 -4.45 -15.86 -10.24
N TYR A 86 -3.86 -15.94 -9.05
CA TYR A 86 -4.62 -15.99 -7.80
C TYR A 86 -5.48 -14.74 -7.58
N ARG A 87 -4.92 -13.54 -7.77
CA ARG A 87 -5.63 -12.26 -7.50
C ARG A 87 -6.88 -12.06 -8.36
N ILE A 88 -6.86 -12.59 -9.58
CA ILE A 88 -7.98 -12.54 -10.54
C ILE A 88 -8.91 -13.75 -10.37
N SER A 89 -8.40 -14.88 -9.87
CA SER A 89 -9.16 -16.12 -9.74
C SER A 89 -10.44 -15.96 -8.89
N PRO A 90 -11.47 -16.79 -9.15
CA PRO A 90 -12.69 -16.84 -8.33
C PRO A 90 -12.42 -17.31 -6.89
N PHE A 91 -11.26 -17.91 -6.62
CA PHE A 91 -10.85 -18.33 -5.28
C PHE A 91 -10.41 -17.17 -4.38
N HIS A 92 -10.14 -16.00 -4.97
CA HIS A 92 -9.78 -14.83 -4.19
C HIS A 92 -10.99 -14.38 -3.34
N PRO A 93 -10.83 -14.10 -2.02
CA PRO A 93 -11.95 -13.72 -1.15
C PRO A 93 -12.76 -12.50 -1.65
N LEU A 94 -12.06 -11.59 -2.34
CA LEU A 94 -12.64 -10.38 -2.95
C LEU A 94 -13.04 -10.55 -4.43
N ALA A 95 -13.05 -11.76 -4.98
CA ALA A 95 -13.34 -11.99 -6.41
C ALA A 95 -14.76 -11.58 -6.82
N ARG A 96 -15.71 -11.71 -5.89
CA ARG A 96 -17.13 -11.34 -6.10
C ARG A 96 -17.35 -9.84 -6.33
N TYR A 97 -16.40 -8.99 -5.92
CA TYR A 97 -16.56 -7.55 -6.02
C TYR A 97 -16.08 -7.02 -7.37
N PRO A 98 -16.85 -6.13 -8.02
CA PRO A 98 -16.48 -5.56 -9.30
C PRO A 98 -15.29 -4.61 -9.15
N GLY A 99 -14.58 -4.37 -10.25
CA GLY A 99 -13.48 -3.40 -10.29
C GLY A 99 -12.54 -3.62 -11.48
N PRO A 100 -11.72 -2.61 -11.82
CA PRO A 100 -10.75 -2.69 -12.92
C PRO A 100 -9.72 -3.81 -12.72
N LEU A 101 -9.33 -4.49 -13.79
CA LEU A 101 -8.33 -5.57 -13.73
C LEU A 101 -6.99 -5.08 -13.15
N LEU A 102 -6.54 -3.88 -13.54
CA LEU A 102 -5.29 -3.30 -13.02
C LEU A 102 -5.33 -3.15 -11.49
N CYS A 103 -6.45 -2.69 -10.94
CA CYS A 103 -6.67 -2.56 -9.50
C CYS A 103 -6.73 -3.92 -8.79
N LYS A 104 -7.31 -4.96 -9.42
CA LYS A 104 -7.31 -6.33 -8.88
C LYS A 104 -5.89 -6.91 -8.79
N ILE A 105 -5.04 -6.57 -9.76
CA ILE A 105 -3.67 -7.09 -9.86
C ILE A 105 -2.71 -6.35 -8.92
N SER A 106 -2.77 -5.02 -8.85
CA SER A 106 -1.80 -4.21 -8.11
C SER A 106 -2.35 -2.85 -7.70
N LYS A 107 -1.80 -2.29 -6.61
CA LYS A 107 -2.06 -0.88 -6.21
C LYS A 107 -1.29 0.13 -7.06
N GLY A 108 -0.36 -0.34 -7.92
CA GLY A 108 0.50 0.51 -8.73
C GLY A 108 -0.25 1.50 -9.62
N TRP A 109 -1.44 1.11 -10.13
CA TRP A 109 -2.26 2.02 -10.92
C TRP A 109 -2.76 3.23 -10.12
N ILE A 110 -3.29 3.00 -8.93
CA ILE A 110 -3.74 4.09 -8.05
C ILE A 110 -2.56 4.93 -7.58
N ALA A 111 -1.44 4.29 -7.21
CA ALA A 111 -0.22 5.01 -6.83
C ALA A 111 0.29 5.91 -7.96
N TYR A 112 0.26 5.43 -9.21
CA TYR A 112 0.59 6.22 -10.40
C TYR A 112 -0.35 7.42 -10.56
N LEU A 113 -1.67 7.23 -10.43
CA LEU A 113 -2.64 8.33 -10.52
C LEU A 113 -2.43 9.39 -9.44
N VAL A 114 -2.11 8.98 -8.21
CA VAL A 114 -1.75 9.89 -7.12
C VAL A 114 -0.49 10.67 -7.47
N ALA A 115 0.60 9.97 -7.83
CA ALA A 115 1.89 10.59 -8.09
C ALA A 115 1.88 11.52 -9.31
N ARG A 116 1.15 11.16 -10.36
CA ARG A 116 1.16 11.91 -11.63
C ARG A 116 0.14 13.04 -11.65
N TYR A 117 -1.05 12.83 -11.10
CA TYR A 117 -2.18 13.74 -11.29
C TYR A 117 -2.78 14.26 -9.99
N GLY A 118 -2.58 13.59 -8.84
CA GLY A 118 -3.27 13.91 -7.59
C GLY A 118 -4.79 13.67 -7.63
N LYS A 119 -5.31 13.03 -8.69
CA LYS A 119 -6.75 12.89 -8.98
C LYS A 119 -7.30 11.49 -8.68
N ALA A 120 -6.65 10.74 -7.80
CA ALA A 120 -7.11 9.38 -7.47
C ALA A 120 -8.53 9.35 -6.88
N HIS A 121 -8.95 10.39 -6.17
CA HIS A 121 -10.31 10.50 -5.64
C HIS A 121 -11.37 10.61 -6.75
N ILE A 122 -11.09 11.35 -7.83
CA ILE A 122 -11.97 11.45 -9.01
C ILE A 122 -12.09 10.08 -9.68
N TYR A 123 -10.96 9.40 -9.88
CA TYR A 123 -10.96 8.05 -10.44
C TYR A 123 -11.79 7.08 -9.60
N VAL A 124 -11.63 7.09 -8.26
CA VAL A 124 -12.44 6.24 -7.37
C VAL A 124 -13.92 6.61 -7.43
N GLN A 125 -14.26 7.89 -7.56
CA GLN A 125 -15.64 8.33 -7.77
C GLN A 125 -16.22 7.76 -9.08
N GLU A 126 -15.52 7.91 -10.21
CA GLU A 126 -15.93 7.33 -11.50
C GLU A 126 -16.12 5.82 -11.43
N LEU A 127 -15.28 5.13 -10.65
CA LEU A 127 -15.43 3.70 -10.42
C LEU A 127 -16.72 3.38 -9.66
N HIS A 128 -17.09 4.17 -8.66
CA HIS A 128 -18.34 3.98 -7.93
C HIS A 128 -19.56 4.29 -8.81
N GLU A 129 -19.47 5.29 -9.69
CA GLU A 129 -20.50 5.58 -10.69
C GLU A 129 -20.69 4.40 -11.67
N LYS A 130 -19.60 3.72 -12.04
CA LYS A 130 -19.62 2.60 -12.99
C LYS A 130 -20.00 1.25 -12.38
N TYR A 131 -19.47 0.93 -11.21
CA TYR A 131 -19.54 -0.41 -10.61
C TYR A 131 -20.46 -0.48 -9.37
N GLY A 132 -20.94 0.66 -8.89
CA GLY A 132 -21.84 0.76 -7.74
C GLY A 132 -21.11 1.02 -6.41
N GLU A 133 -21.80 0.70 -5.31
CA GLU A 133 -21.39 1.13 -3.97
C GLU A 133 -20.13 0.46 -3.44
N VAL A 134 -19.79 -0.75 -3.91
CA VAL A 134 -18.63 -1.51 -3.45
C VAL A 134 -17.73 -1.85 -4.62
N VAL A 135 -16.52 -1.31 -4.62
CA VAL A 135 -15.56 -1.50 -5.72
C VAL A 135 -14.21 -1.96 -5.21
N ARG A 136 -13.64 -2.95 -5.88
CA ARG A 136 -12.27 -3.42 -5.62
C ARG A 136 -11.25 -2.48 -6.26
N ILE A 137 -10.58 -1.70 -5.41
CA ILE A 137 -9.57 -0.70 -5.82
C ILE A 137 -8.12 -1.18 -5.62
N GLY A 138 -7.92 -2.29 -4.93
CA GLY A 138 -6.63 -2.95 -4.77
C GLY A 138 -6.76 -4.47 -4.66
N PRO A 139 -5.64 -5.22 -4.63
CA PRO A 139 -5.67 -6.67 -4.46
C PRO A 139 -6.44 -7.10 -3.21
N ASN A 140 -6.18 -6.44 -2.09
CA ASN A 140 -6.79 -6.70 -0.78
C ASN A 140 -7.59 -5.48 -0.27
N GLU A 141 -8.10 -4.64 -1.18
CA GLU A 141 -8.76 -3.37 -0.81
C GLU A 141 -10.08 -3.16 -1.55
N LEU A 142 -11.10 -2.79 -0.77
CA LEU A 142 -12.40 -2.34 -1.27
C LEU A 142 -12.61 -0.88 -0.91
N SER A 143 -13.14 -0.13 -1.85
CA SER A 143 -13.74 1.17 -1.63
C SER A 143 -15.24 0.97 -1.47
N ILE A 144 -15.84 1.60 -0.46
CA ILE A 144 -17.27 1.46 -0.17
C ILE A 144 -17.89 2.85 0.00
N SER A 145 -18.91 3.16 -0.80
CA SER A 145 -19.64 4.43 -0.79
C SER A 145 -21.05 4.32 -0.20
N HIS A 146 -21.23 3.45 0.80
CA HIS A 146 -22.52 3.27 1.49
C HIS A 146 -22.58 4.09 2.79
N LYS A 147 -23.69 4.80 3.03
CA LYS A 147 -23.87 5.73 4.16
C LYS A 147 -23.57 5.10 5.53
N ASP A 148 -24.00 3.85 5.74
CA ASP A 148 -23.89 3.17 7.03
C ASP A 148 -22.48 2.63 7.30
N MET A 149 -21.60 2.60 6.29
CA MET A 149 -20.24 2.08 6.44
C MET A 149 -19.33 3.01 7.23
N SER A 150 -19.62 4.31 7.25
CA SER A 150 -18.89 5.27 8.07
C SER A 150 -18.89 4.85 9.56
N THR A 151 -20.06 4.50 10.09
CA THR A 151 -20.21 4.09 11.49
C THR A 151 -19.70 2.65 11.70
N ALA A 152 -19.96 1.74 10.75
CA ALA A 152 -19.51 0.37 10.86
C ALA A 152 -17.97 0.23 10.83
N VAL A 153 -17.27 1.08 10.07
CA VAL A 153 -15.81 1.03 9.94
C VAL A 153 -15.12 1.95 10.93
N LEU A 154 -15.56 3.21 11.07
CA LEU A 154 -14.87 4.24 11.86
C LEU A 154 -15.50 4.50 13.24
N GLY A 155 -16.63 3.85 13.56
CA GLY A 155 -17.30 4.00 14.84
C GLY A 155 -16.49 3.46 16.02
N ALA A 156 -16.97 3.72 17.24
CA ALA A 156 -16.28 3.31 18.47
C ALA A 156 -16.05 1.79 18.61
N LYS A 157 -16.88 0.98 17.93
CA LYS A 157 -16.75 -0.49 17.83
C LYS A 157 -16.45 -0.93 16.40
N GLY A 158 -15.89 -0.03 15.59
CA GLY A 158 -15.57 -0.27 14.19
C GLY A 158 -14.33 -1.14 14.01
N LEU A 159 -13.85 -1.21 12.76
CA LEU A 159 -12.70 -2.01 12.41
C LEU A 159 -11.40 -1.36 12.91
N PRO A 160 -10.38 -2.16 13.28
CA PRO A 160 -9.07 -1.62 13.61
C PRO A 160 -8.43 -0.96 12.38
N ARG A 161 -7.58 0.03 12.63
CA ARG A 161 -6.82 0.70 11.57
C ARG A 161 -5.86 -0.27 10.89
N GLY A 162 -5.91 -0.29 9.56
CA GLY A 162 -5.08 -1.17 8.74
C GLY A 162 -3.61 -0.72 8.64
N PRO A 163 -2.76 -1.51 7.95
CA PRO A 163 -1.32 -1.26 7.82
C PRO A 163 -0.95 0.05 7.11
N TYR A 164 -1.88 0.68 6.37
CA TYR A 164 -1.64 1.99 5.75
C TYR A 164 -1.18 3.05 6.77
N TYR A 165 -1.65 2.97 8.01
CA TYR A 165 -1.27 3.91 9.06
C TYR A 165 0.17 3.74 9.58
N ASP A 166 0.86 2.66 9.22
CA ASP A 166 2.28 2.49 9.53
C ASP A 166 3.14 3.54 8.80
N THR A 167 2.61 4.17 7.74
CA THR A 167 3.22 5.33 7.08
C THR A 167 3.22 6.60 7.94
N ARG A 168 2.56 6.60 9.11
CA ARG A 168 2.49 7.72 10.05
C ARG A 168 3.50 7.61 11.19
N GLU A 169 4.37 6.59 11.16
CA GLU A 169 5.47 6.49 12.09
C GLU A 169 6.57 7.50 11.71
N HIS A 170 7.02 8.28 12.69
CA HIS A 170 8.11 9.25 12.54
C HIS A 170 9.13 9.04 13.67
N GLU A 171 10.29 9.69 13.59
CA GLU A 171 11.35 9.56 14.61
C GLU A 171 10.87 9.86 16.04
N ALA A 172 9.94 10.80 16.20
CA ALA A 172 9.33 11.17 17.48
C ALA A 172 8.24 10.18 17.97
N GLY A 173 7.99 9.10 17.22
CA GLY A 173 6.95 8.10 17.47
C GLY A 173 5.70 8.30 16.61
N VAL A 174 4.62 7.62 17.02
CA VAL A 174 3.34 7.60 16.27
C VAL A 174 2.38 8.65 16.82
N SER A 175 1.85 9.50 15.92
CA SER A 175 0.81 10.48 16.23
C SER A 175 -0.51 9.81 16.64
N LEU A 176 -1.39 10.54 17.33
CA LEU A 176 -2.66 9.99 17.82
C LEU A 176 -3.51 9.38 16.70
N ASP A 177 -3.56 10.04 15.54
CA ASP A 177 -4.31 9.59 14.36
C ASP A 177 -3.68 8.37 13.64
N GLY A 178 -2.38 8.13 13.84
CA GLY A 178 -1.67 6.97 13.30
C GLY A 178 -1.79 5.70 14.16
N LEU A 179 -2.20 5.82 15.42
CA LEU A 179 -2.21 4.69 16.35
C LEU A 179 -3.23 3.61 15.99
N ARG A 180 -2.74 2.38 15.85
CA ARG A 180 -3.55 1.19 15.52
C ARG A 180 -4.03 0.42 16.74
N ASP A 181 -3.31 0.47 17.87
CA ASP A 181 -3.72 -0.16 19.13
C ASP A 181 -4.85 0.65 19.79
N PRO A 182 -6.07 0.09 19.92
CA PRO A 182 -7.20 0.79 20.53
C PRO A 182 -6.97 1.14 22.01
N ALA A 183 -6.24 0.31 22.75
CA ALA A 183 -5.97 0.54 24.17
C ALA A 183 -5.02 1.73 24.35
N LEU A 184 -3.89 1.73 23.63
CA LEU A 184 -2.95 2.85 23.63
C LEU A 184 -3.58 4.13 23.08
N HIS A 185 -4.37 4.04 22.01
CA HIS A 185 -5.11 5.18 21.47
C HIS A 185 -6.07 5.78 22.51
N THR A 186 -6.78 4.95 23.27
CA THR A 186 -7.69 5.40 24.34
C THR A 186 -6.95 6.17 25.42
N ILE A 187 -5.77 5.70 25.83
CA ILE A 187 -4.94 6.38 26.83
C ILE A 187 -4.45 7.72 26.28
N ARG A 188 -3.87 7.74 25.07
CA ARG A 188 -3.28 8.94 24.46
C ARG A 188 -4.33 9.97 24.02
N ARG A 189 -5.58 9.58 23.81
CA ARG A 189 -6.69 10.51 23.52
C ARG A 189 -7.10 11.34 24.74
N LYS A 190 -6.85 10.88 25.98
CA LYS A 190 -7.33 11.56 27.20
C LYS A 190 -6.83 13.01 27.36
N PRO A 191 -5.55 13.35 27.12
CA PRO A 191 -5.08 14.74 27.17
C PRO A 191 -5.74 15.60 26.08
N TRP A 192 -5.83 15.08 24.85
CA TRP A 192 -6.51 15.76 23.74
C TRP A 192 -7.98 16.07 24.05
N ALA A 193 -8.69 15.15 24.70
CA ALA A 193 -10.07 15.37 25.11
C ALA A 193 -10.22 16.54 26.11
N ARG A 194 -9.19 16.86 26.90
CA ARG A 194 -9.21 18.04 27.79
C ARG A 194 -8.98 19.33 27.01
N GLY A 195 -8.05 19.33 26.06
CA GLY A 195 -7.79 20.49 25.18
C GLY A 195 -8.91 20.74 24.16
N MET A 196 -9.71 19.71 23.83
CA MET A 196 -10.81 19.80 22.86
C MET A 196 -12.20 19.84 23.51
N ASN A 197 -12.30 20.11 24.82
CA ASN A 197 -13.60 20.24 25.48
C ASN A 197 -14.18 21.65 25.34
N SER A 198 -15.47 21.80 25.66
CA SER A 198 -16.18 23.09 25.54
C SER A 198 -15.54 24.23 26.34
N THR A 199 -14.91 23.93 27.48
CA THR A 199 -14.25 24.94 28.33
C THR A 199 -12.97 25.45 27.65
N ALA A 200 -12.16 24.55 27.11
CA ALA A 200 -10.97 24.90 26.34
C ALA A 200 -11.33 25.64 25.04
N MET A 201 -12.39 25.24 24.35
CA MET A 201 -12.87 25.96 23.15
C MET A 201 -13.25 27.41 23.45
N LYS A 202 -13.94 27.66 24.57
CA LYS A 202 -14.24 29.04 25.00
C LYS A 202 -12.99 29.86 25.27
N TYR A 203 -11.98 29.25 25.89
CA TYR A 203 -10.69 29.92 26.13
C TYR A 203 -9.99 30.25 24.81
N TYR A 204 -10.03 29.36 23.82
CA TYR A 204 -9.44 29.63 22.50
C TYR A 204 -10.24 30.65 21.68
N GLU A 205 -11.53 30.86 21.97
CA GLU A 205 -12.37 31.80 21.22
C GLU A 205 -11.78 33.20 21.17
N ASP A 206 -11.32 33.72 22.31
CA ASP A 206 -10.74 35.07 22.38
C ASP A 206 -9.42 35.17 21.60
N LEU A 207 -8.61 34.11 21.64
CA LEU A 207 -7.36 34.03 20.89
C LEU A 207 -7.62 33.97 19.38
N VAL A 208 -8.56 33.15 18.93
CA VAL A 208 -8.94 33.05 17.52
C VAL A 208 -9.56 34.38 17.06
N ARG A 209 -10.41 35.00 17.89
CA ARG A 209 -11.03 36.29 17.59
C ARG A 209 -9.98 37.38 17.39
N SER A 210 -8.93 37.43 18.21
CA SER A 210 -7.86 38.41 18.06
C SER A 210 -7.06 38.20 16.77
N GLN A 211 -6.68 36.95 16.46
CA GLN A 211 -5.97 36.60 15.22
C GLN A 211 -6.82 36.89 13.96
N VAL A 212 -8.11 36.55 13.98
CA VAL A 212 -9.05 36.87 12.88
C VAL A 212 -9.18 38.38 12.72
N GLY A 213 -9.20 39.14 13.82
CA GLY A 213 -9.22 40.60 13.80
C GLY A 213 -7.95 41.20 13.20
N GLU A 214 -6.78 40.60 13.43
CA GLU A 214 -5.52 40.99 12.77
C GLU A 214 -5.55 40.69 11.27
N LEU A 215 -5.99 39.49 10.89
CA LEU A 215 -6.13 39.09 9.50
C LEU A 215 -7.07 40.03 8.74
N ALA A 216 -8.23 40.35 9.32
CA ALA A 216 -9.22 41.26 8.73
C ALA A 216 -8.65 42.68 8.55
N ARG A 217 -7.91 43.19 9.54
CA ARG A 217 -7.21 44.49 9.42
C ARG A 217 -6.17 44.46 8.31
N ALA A 218 -5.39 43.38 8.19
CA ALA A 218 -4.38 43.24 7.17
C ALA A 218 -4.97 43.20 5.75
N PHE A 219 -6.14 42.57 5.57
CA PHE A 219 -6.87 42.58 4.31
C PHE A 219 -7.49 43.94 3.99
N HIS A 220 -8.06 44.64 4.97
CA HIS A 220 -8.63 45.97 4.75
C HIS A 220 -7.56 46.99 4.32
N GLN A 221 -6.35 46.91 4.89
CA GLN A 221 -5.21 47.75 4.48
C GLN A 221 -4.74 47.51 3.04
N ARG A 222 -5.13 46.39 2.43
CA ARG A 222 -4.75 45.96 1.08
C ARG A 222 -5.96 45.96 0.14
N GLU A 223 -6.98 46.74 0.47
CA GLU A 223 -8.17 46.87 -0.36
C GLU A 223 -7.80 47.42 -1.75
N GLY A 224 -8.26 46.74 -2.80
CA GLY A 224 -7.88 47.03 -4.18
C GLY A 224 -6.59 46.34 -4.65
N GLU A 225 -5.84 45.68 -3.77
CA GLU A 225 -4.67 44.87 -4.13
C GLU A 225 -5.05 43.41 -4.38
N LYS A 226 -4.26 42.71 -5.22
CA LYS A 226 -4.39 41.27 -5.39
C LYS A 226 -3.63 40.55 -4.28
N VAL A 227 -4.33 39.73 -3.50
CA VAL A 227 -3.77 38.98 -2.38
C VAL A 227 -3.88 37.48 -2.63
N ASP A 228 -2.80 36.73 -2.38
CA ASP A 228 -2.82 35.27 -2.41
C ASP A 228 -3.31 34.70 -1.08
N ILE A 229 -4.59 34.33 -1.02
CA ILE A 229 -5.21 33.76 0.19
C ILE A 229 -4.48 32.50 0.66
N SER A 230 -3.93 31.68 -0.23
CA SER A 230 -3.27 30.42 0.15
C SER A 230 -2.03 30.70 0.99
N ALA A 231 -1.24 31.70 0.59
CA ALA A 231 -0.09 32.15 1.36
C ALA A 231 -0.51 32.72 2.72
N TRP A 232 -1.57 33.53 2.76
CA TRP A 232 -2.04 34.13 4.01
C TRP A 232 -2.60 33.12 5.01
N MET A 233 -3.29 32.07 4.55
CA MET A 233 -3.76 31.00 5.43
C MET A 233 -2.62 30.18 6.02
N THR A 234 -1.42 30.20 5.42
CA THR A 234 -0.22 29.57 5.99
C THR A 234 0.31 30.35 7.20
N PHE A 235 0.14 31.68 7.23
CA PHE A 235 0.53 32.52 8.37
C PHE A 235 -0.52 32.59 9.48
N PHE A 236 -1.77 32.27 9.16
CA PHE A 236 -2.88 32.28 10.10
C PHE A 236 -2.92 31.05 11.01
N GLY A 237 -2.36 29.92 10.55
CA GLY A 237 -2.37 28.62 11.25
C GLY A 237 -1.40 28.50 12.41
#